data_AF-A0A371HFW6-F1
#
_entry.id   AF-A0A371HFW6-F1
#
_cell.length_a   1.000
_cell.length_b   1.000
_cell.length_c   1.000
_cell.angle_alpha   90.00
_cell.angle_beta   90.00
_cell.angle_gamma   90.00
#
_symmetry.space_group_name_H-M   'P 1'
#
loop_
_entity.id
_entity.type
_entity.pdbx_description
1 polymer ?
#
loop_
_entity_poly.entity_id
_entity_poly.type
_entity_poly.pdbx_seq_one_letter_code
_entity_poly.pdbx_strand_id
1 'polypeptide(L)'
;MTVGNYNITNPHVDQHLPDSHTVTVRVSSQKGDNIYHYNEHVQSGQFAFVTAEAGSYMACFWTASHKPQITLTIDFDWRIGIAAKDWSNVAKKSHIDEMVLELQILQEVVSSISEETIYLRKQ
;
A
#
# COMPACT_ATOMS: atom_id res chain seq x y z
N MET A 1 -6.47 -4.63 3.37
CA MET A 1 -5.15 -5.12 2.93
C MET A 1 -4.51 -4.02 2.11
N THR A 2 -3.26 -3.68 2.39
CA THR A 2 -2.51 -2.67 1.66
C THR A 2 -1.37 -3.35 0.91
N VAL A 3 -1.18 -2.99 -0.36
CA VAL A 3 -0.07 -3.44 -1.19
C VAL A 3 0.56 -2.22 -1.84
N GLY A 4 1.88 -2.15 -1.86
CA GLY A 4 2.58 -1.09 -2.58
C GLY A 4 3.81 -1.60 -3.30
N ASN A 5 4.07 -1.02 -4.47
CA ASN A 5 5.25 -1.29 -5.29
C ASN A 5 5.98 0.03 -5.53
N TYR A 6 7.30 0.01 -5.47
CA TYR A 6 8.11 1.17 -5.79
C TYR A 6 9.35 0.76 -6.61
N ASN A 7 9.75 1.61 -7.54
CA ASN A 7 11.02 1.48 -8.24
C ASN A 7 11.60 2.87 -8.57
N ILE A 8 12.92 2.95 -8.65
CA ILE A 8 13.60 4.09 -9.25
C ILE A 8 13.50 3.92 -10.77
N THR A 9 12.87 4.89 -11.43
CA THR A 9 12.75 4.91 -12.88
C THR A 9 14.05 5.34 -13.52
N ASN A 10 14.41 4.70 -14.63
CA ASN A 10 15.52 5.14 -15.47
C ASN A 10 14.98 5.90 -16.69
N PRO A 11 15.27 7.21 -16.85
CA PRO A 11 14.90 7.94 -18.05
C PRO A 11 15.67 7.46 -19.30
N HIS A 12 16.79 6.76 -19.12
CA HIS A 12 17.60 6.21 -20.21
C HIS A 12 17.39 4.69 -20.33
N VAL A 13 16.53 4.29 -21.26
CA VAL A 13 16.09 2.88 -21.46
C VAL A 13 17.27 1.92 -21.72
N ASP A 14 18.33 2.39 -22.37
CA ASP A 14 19.47 1.57 -22.79
C ASP A 14 20.65 1.56 -21.81
N GLN A 15 20.54 2.25 -20.67
CA GLN A 15 21.59 2.31 -19.66
C GLN A 15 21.11 1.64 -18.38
N HIS A 16 22.03 1.00 -17.65
CA HIS A 16 21.70 0.54 -16.30
C HIS A 16 21.77 1.72 -15.32
N LEU A 17 20.81 1.77 -14.40
CA LEU A 17 20.86 2.70 -13.26
C LEU A 17 22.13 2.40 -12.44
N PRO A 18 22.94 3.41 -12.10
CA PRO A 18 24.13 3.19 -11.29
C PRO A 18 23.77 2.56 -9.94
N ASP A 19 24.60 1.66 -9.44
CA ASP A 19 24.39 1.00 -8.14
C ASP A 19 24.32 1.98 -6.96
N SER A 20 24.86 3.19 -7.14
CA SER A 20 24.76 4.26 -6.16
C SER A 20 23.36 4.87 -6.05
N HIS A 21 22.52 4.73 -7.08
CA HIS A 21 21.17 5.28 -7.12
C HIS A 21 20.25 4.36 -6.34
N THR A 22 20.17 4.59 -5.05
CA THR A 22 19.36 3.78 -4.14
C THR A 22 18.53 4.65 -3.21
N VAL A 23 17.44 4.07 -2.72
CA VAL A 23 16.53 4.70 -1.78
C VAL A 23 16.35 3.82 -0.55
N THR A 24 16.20 4.47 0.59
CA THR A 24 15.71 3.85 1.82
C THR A 24 14.23 4.16 1.96
N VAL A 25 13.44 3.12 2.25
CA VAL A 25 11.98 3.16 2.30
C VAL A 25 11.49 2.66 3.64
N ARG A 26 10.57 3.40 4.26
CA ARG A 26 9.87 3.00 5.48
C ARG A 26 8.38 3.19 5.31
N VAL A 27 7.60 2.17 5.66
CA VAL A 27 6.13 2.26 5.78
C VAL A 27 5.75 2.08 7.24
N SER A 28 5.01 3.04 7.79
CA SER A 28 4.60 3.02 9.20
C SER A 28 3.20 3.59 9.42
N SER A 29 2.64 3.36 10.61
CA SER A 29 1.47 4.10 11.09
C SER A 29 1.80 5.60 11.23
N GLN A 30 0.78 6.46 11.25
CA GLN A 30 0.95 7.91 11.41
C GLN A 30 1.78 8.30 12.63
N LYS A 31 1.61 7.58 13.75
CA LYS A 31 2.37 7.81 14.99
C LYS A 31 3.80 7.28 14.93
N GLY A 32 4.11 6.42 13.97
CA GLY A 32 5.43 5.81 13.79
C GLY A 32 5.71 4.61 14.69
N ASP A 33 4.81 4.26 15.61
CA ASP A 33 4.96 3.16 16.57
C ASP A 33 5.02 1.78 15.89
N ASN A 34 4.29 1.62 14.78
CA ASN A 34 4.25 0.38 14.02
C ASN A 34 4.94 0.57 12.66
N ILE A 35 5.95 -0.25 12.38
CA ILE A 35 6.66 -0.29 11.10
C ILE A 35 6.24 -1.55 10.35
N TYR A 36 5.68 -1.38 9.16
CA TYR A 36 5.18 -2.47 8.31
C TYR A 36 6.16 -2.86 7.21
N HIS A 37 7.03 -1.93 6.83
CA HIS A 37 8.06 -2.15 5.82
C HIS A 37 9.27 -1.29 6.10
N TYR A 38 10.47 -1.85 5.93
CA TYR A 38 11.72 -1.12 6.04
C TYR A 38 12.78 -1.77 5.17
N ASN A 39 13.27 -1.06 4.16
CA ASN A 39 14.35 -1.50 3.28
C ASN A 39 15.33 -0.35 3.08
N GLU A 40 16.62 -0.66 3.09
CA GLU A 40 17.69 0.33 2.90
C GLU A 40 18.48 0.05 1.63
N HIS A 41 18.95 1.12 0.97
CA HIS A 41 19.83 1.04 -0.20
C HIS A 41 19.29 0.13 -1.33
N VAL A 42 18.00 0.25 -1.64
CA VAL A 42 17.36 -0.54 -2.71
C VAL A 42 17.01 0.33 -3.92
N GLN A 43 16.95 -0.27 -5.12
CA GLN A 43 16.45 0.38 -6.33
C GLN A 43 14.95 0.16 -6.54
N SER A 44 14.39 -0.89 -5.95
CA SER A 44 12.97 -1.22 -6.03
C SER A 44 12.54 -2.07 -4.84
N GLY A 45 11.24 -2.25 -4.68
CA GLY A 45 10.69 -3.15 -3.69
C GLY A 45 9.17 -3.18 -3.72
N GLN A 46 8.64 -4.10 -2.92
CA GLN A 46 7.21 -4.29 -2.71
C GLN A 46 6.95 -4.50 -1.22
N PHE A 47 5.81 -4.02 -0.75
CA PHE A 47 5.29 -4.31 0.58
C PHE A 47 3.82 -4.75 0.51
N ALA A 48 3.43 -5.60 1.45
CA ALA A 48 2.04 -5.97 1.64
C ALA A 48 1.78 -6.17 3.14
N PHE A 49 0.73 -5.54 3.66
CA PHE A 49 0.35 -5.69 5.07
C PHE A 49 -1.16 -5.52 5.27
N VAL A 50 -1.65 -6.05 6.39
CA VAL A 50 -3.00 -5.79 6.86
C VAL A 50 -2.91 -4.79 8.01
N THR A 51 -3.71 -3.73 7.91
CA THR A 51 -3.80 -2.68 8.92
C THR A 51 -4.48 -3.24 10.16
N ALA A 52 -3.80 -3.24 11.31
CA ALA A 52 -4.38 -3.69 12.58
C ALA A 52 -5.40 -2.69 13.14
N GLU A 53 -5.21 -1.41 12.83
CA GLU A 53 -6.01 -0.31 13.37
C GLU A 53 -6.51 0.60 12.24
N ALA A 54 -7.69 1.19 12.43
CA ALA A 54 -8.16 2.26 11.56
C ALA A 54 -7.28 3.50 11.74
N GLY A 55 -6.89 4.15 10.65
CA GLY A 55 -6.08 5.37 10.71
C GLY A 55 -5.23 5.59 9.47
N SER A 56 -4.36 6.60 9.55
CA SER A 56 -3.46 6.98 8.47
C SER A 56 -2.15 6.22 8.54
N TYR A 57 -1.62 5.91 7.35
CA TYR A 57 -0.37 5.20 7.13
C TYR A 57 0.48 6.03 6.17
N MET A 58 1.81 5.95 6.31
CA MET A 58 2.74 6.77 5.54
C MET A 58 3.88 5.93 5.00
N ALA A 59 4.28 6.19 3.75
CA ALA A 59 5.52 5.73 3.16
C ALA A 59 6.49 6.90 3.06
N CYS A 60 7.68 6.75 3.64
CA CYS A 60 8.76 7.72 3.55
C CYS A 60 9.87 7.15 2.67
N PHE A 61 10.38 7.98 1.75
CA PHE A 61 11.48 7.67 0.86
C PHE A 61 12.60 8.69 1.09
N TRP A 62 13.83 8.23 1.27
CA TRP A 62 14.98 9.12 1.39
C TRP A 62 16.25 8.47 0.82
N THR A 63 17.19 9.32 0.43
CA THR A 63 18.46 8.89 -0.19
C THR A 63 19.63 9.40 0.63
N ALA A 64 20.79 8.78 0.48
CA ALA A 64 22.02 9.38 0.96
C ALA A 64 22.29 10.71 0.22
N SER A 65 23.05 11.60 0.84
CA SER A 65 23.48 12.84 0.19
C SER A 65 24.52 12.53 -0.89
N HIS A 66 24.18 12.76 -2.16
CA HIS A 66 25.09 12.58 -3.28
C HIS A 66 25.87 13.87 -3.58
N LYS A 67 27.14 13.72 -3.95
CA LYS A 67 28.00 14.77 -4.50
C LYS A 67 28.63 14.28 -5.81
N PRO A 68 28.25 14.80 -6.99
CA PRO A 68 27.27 15.88 -7.22
C PRO A 68 25.84 15.49 -6.82
N GLN A 69 25.00 16.51 -6.60
CA GLN A 69 23.59 16.29 -6.28
C GLN A 69 22.89 15.62 -7.46
N ILE A 70 22.10 14.59 -7.18
CA ILE A 70 21.31 13.86 -8.18
C ILE A 70 19.82 13.98 -7.85
N THR A 71 18.99 13.84 -8.88
CA THR A 71 17.54 13.70 -8.73
C THR A 71 17.16 12.27 -9.07
N LEU A 72 16.47 11.59 -8.16
CA LEU A 72 15.90 10.26 -8.39
C LEU A 72 14.39 10.40 -8.60
N THR A 73 13.88 9.77 -9.65
CA THR A 73 12.43 9.68 -9.90
C THR A 73 11.95 8.31 -9.47
N ILE A 74 11.02 8.27 -8.52
CA ILE A 74 10.45 7.04 -7.98
C ILE A 74 9.06 6.86 -8.56
N ASP A 75 8.85 5.75 -9.26
CA ASP A 75 7.51 5.26 -9.60
C ASP A 75 6.94 4.53 -8.39
N PHE A 76 5.73 4.91 -7.98
CA PHE A 76 5.11 4.44 -6.75
C PHE A 76 3.63 4.14 -6.94
N ASP A 77 3.28 2.86 -6.78
CA ASP A 77 1.93 2.34 -6.79
C ASP A 77 1.53 1.96 -5.36
N TRP A 78 0.51 2.61 -4.81
CA TRP A 78 -0.09 2.26 -3.51
C TRP A 78 -1.54 1.86 -3.72
N ARG A 79 -1.88 0.62 -3.39
CA ARG A 79 -3.24 0.09 -3.46
C ARG A 79 -3.74 -0.32 -2.08
N ILE A 80 -4.96 0.11 -1.77
CA ILE A 80 -5.69 -0.27 -0.56
C ILE A 80 -6.89 -1.10 -1.02
N GLY A 81 -6.96 -2.34 -0.55
CA GLY A 81 -8.10 -3.24 -0.73
C GLY A 81 -8.80 -3.51 0.59
N ILE A 82 -10.03 -4.00 0.52
CA ILE A 82 -10.73 -4.55 1.67
C ILE A 82 -10.03 -5.87 2.00
N ALA A 83 -9.58 -6.05 3.24
CA ALA A 83 -9.11 -7.37 3.65
C ALA A 83 -10.33 -8.30 3.62
N ALA A 84 -10.31 -9.34 2.79
CA ALA A 84 -11.25 -10.44 2.94
C ALA A 84 -11.05 -10.96 4.38
N LYS A 85 -11.99 -10.67 5.28
CA LYS A 85 -12.13 -11.42 6.53
C LYS A 85 -12.09 -12.89 6.14
N ASP A 86 -11.39 -13.69 6.92
CA ASP A 86 -11.10 -15.10 6.67
C ASP A 86 -12.36 -15.91 6.29
N TRP A 87 -12.72 -15.95 4.99
CA TRP A 87 -13.85 -16.72 4.45
C TRP A 87 -13.40 -18.14 4.10
N SER A 88 -12.35 -18.65 4.75
CA SER A 88 -11.81 -20.00 4.54
C SER A 88 -12.82 -21.12 4.86
N ASN A 89 -13.93 -20.80 5.55
CA ASN A 89 -15.06 -21.71 5.75
C ASN A 89 -16.10 -21.71 4.59
N VAL A 90 -16.01 -20.77 3.65
CA VAL A 90 -16.93 -20.66 2.49
C VAL A 90 -16.34 -21.36 1.25
N ALA A 91 -15.06 -21.71 1.24
CA ALA A 91 -14.32 -22.22 0.08
C ALA A 91 -14.65 -23.68 -0.34
N LYS A 92 -15.90 -24.15 -0.22
CA LYS A 92 -16.33 -25.48 -0.68
C LYS A 92 -17.70 -25.52 -1.39
N LYS A 93 -17.99 -24.66 -2.40
CA LYS A 93 -18.75 -25.04 -3.65
C LYS A 93 -19.21 -23.86 -4.56
N SER A 94 -18.62 -23.76 -5.76
CA SER A 94 -19.23 -23.29 -7.04
C SER A 94 -19.73 -21.82 -7.18
N HIS A 95 -19.89 -21.36 -8.44
CA HIS A 95 -20.23 -20.00 -8.93
C HIS A 95 -21.32 -19.19 -8.20
N ILE A 96 -22.17 -19.81 -7.38
CA ILE A 96 -23.17 -19.10 -6.56
C ILE A 96 -22.49 -18.29 -5.44
N ASP A 97 -21.35 -18.76 -4.94
CA ASP A 97 -20.63 -18.12 -3.83
C ASP A 97 -19.87 -16.84 -4.26
N GLU A 98 -19.46 -16.74 -5.53
CA GLU A 98 -18.81 -15.52 -6.06
C GLU A 98 -19.79 -14.34 -6.06
N MET A 99 -21.04 -14.57 -6.49
CA MET A 99 -22.10 -13.56 -6.43
C MET A 99 -22.45 -13.20 -4.98
N VAL A 100 -22.47 -14.17 -4.06
CA VAL A 100 -22.70 -13.91 -2.63
C VAL A 100 -21.57 -13.06 -2.04
N LEU A 101 -20.31 -13.36 -2.39
CA LEU A 101 -19.16 -12.59 -1.96
C LEU A 101 -19.22 -11.15 -2.49
N GLU A 102 -19.53 -10.95 -3.77
CA GLU A 102 -19.70 -9.62 -4.35
C GLU A 102 -20.82 -8.83 -3.65
N LEU A 103 -21.95 -9.48 -3.33
CA LEU A 103 -23.04 -8.85 -2.59
C LEU A 103 -22.64 -8.47 -1.16
N GLN A 104 -21.85 -9.31 -0.49
CA GLN A 104 -21.32 -9.01 0.84
C GLN A 104 -20.34 -7.84 0.81
N ILE A 105 -19.43 -7.80 -0.16
CA ILE A 105 -18.52 -6.67 -0.39
C ILE A 105 -19.35 -5.39 -0.61
N LEU A 106 -20.38 -5.44 -1.46
CA LEU A 106 -21.23 -4.30 -1.73
C LEU A 106 -21.96 -3.82 -0.46
N GLN A 107 -22.46 -4.74 0.36
CA GLN A 107 -23.11 -4.40 1.62
C GLN A 107 -22.13 -3.74 2.60
N GLU A 108 -20.89 -4.22 2.71
CA GLU A 108 -19.87 -3.61 3.57
C GLU A 108 -19.50 -2.20 3.10
N VAL A 109 -19.35 -2.00 1.79
CA VAL A 109 -19.09 -0.66 1.20
C VAL A 109 -20.24 0.29 1.52
N VAL A 110 -21.50 -0.14 1.34
CA VAL A 110 -22.68 0.68 1.66
C VAL A 110 -22.72 1.02 3.16
N SER A 111 -22.42 0.06 4.03
CA SER A 111 -22.37 0.28 5.48
C SER A 111 -21.33 1.34 5.83
N SER A 112 -20.11 1.21 5.30
CA SER A 112 -19.01 2.15 5.51
C SER A 112 -19.38 3.58 5.07
N ILE A 113 -19.98 3.73 3.89
CA ILE A 113 -20.44 5.04 3.38
C ILE A 113 -21.55 5.60 4.28
N SER A 114 -22.47 4.76 4.74
CA SER A 114 -23.59 5.18 5.58
C SER A 114 -23.10 5.71 6.94
N GLU A 115 -22.13 5.04 7.56
CA GLU A 115 -21.51 5.45 8.81
C GLU A 115 -20.79 6.80 8.66
N GLU A 116 -20.03 6.97 7.57
CA GLU A 116 -19.34 8.22 7.26
C GLU A 116 -20.33 9.37 7.00
N THR A 117 -21.43 9.12 6.28
CA THR A 117 -22.49 10.11 6.04
C THR A 117 -23.18 10.53 7.34
N ILE A 118 -23.42 9.58 8.25
CA ILE A 118 -23.99 9.87 9.58
C ILE A 118 -23.01 10.68 10.42
N TYR A 119 -21.72 10.34 10.38
CA TYR A 119 -20.67 11.06 11.08
C TYR A 119 -20.61 12.53 10.61
N LEU A 120 -20.57 12.77 9.30
CA LEU A 120 -20.54 14.11 8.71
C LEU A 120 -21.79 14.95 9.01
N ARG A 121 -22.98 14.33 9.13
CA ARG A 121 -24.21 15.05 9.51
C ARG A 121 -24.26 15.51 10.97
N LYS A 122 -23.46 14.89 11.85
CA LYS A 122 -23.44 15.22 13.28
C LYS A 122 -22.45 16.35 13.61
N GLN A 123 -21.74 16.86 12.61
CA GLN A 123 -20.86 18.02 12.69
C GLN A 123 -21.61 19.28 12.25
#